data_AF-A0A7S2Y0C1-F1
#
_entry.id   AF-A0A7S2Y0C1-F1
#
_cell.length_a   1.000
_cell.length_b   1.000
_cell.length_c   1.000
_cell.angle_alpha   90.00
_cell.angle_beta   90.00
_cell.angle_gamma   90.00
#
_symmetry.space_group_name_H-M   'P 1'
#
loop_
_entity.id
_entity.type
_entity.pdbx_description
1 polymer ?
#
loop_
_entity_poly.entity_id
_entity_poly.type
_entity_poly.pdbx_seq_one_letter_code
_entity_poly.pdbx_strand_id
1 'polypeptide(L)'
;MAGNGEPDDYLCIVILAGILAVFTAYGIGANDVANAFSTSVGSKTLTMRQAVVFAGIFEFLGAVLFESHVVKTVRKGIADVNCFVDDGELLMYGMMCVIFVTGCWLVLATAFELPVSTTHSNIGGIIGMTMTARGSRCVIWKEDTDKFSYIKGVAAVVLS
;
A
#
# COMPACT_ATOMS: atom_id res chain seq x y z
N MET A 1 5.89 24.01 16.01
CA MET A 1 6.95 24.73 15.28
C MET A 1 6.43 24.87 13.88
N ALA A 2 5.75 25.98 13.58
CA ALA A 2 5.22 26.23 12.24
C ALA A 2 6.40 26.67 11.37
N GLY A 3 7.01 25.71 10.66
CA GLY A 3 7.98 25.99 9.62
C GLY A 3 7.24 26.56 8.43
N ASN A 4 7.71 27.70 7.92
CA ASN A 4 7.20 28.29 6.70
C ASN A 4 7.46 27.29 5.56
N GLY A 5 6.44 26.59 5.08
CA GLY A 5 6.58 25.54 4.06
C GLY A 5 7.07 26.09 2.74
N GLU A 6 8.37 26.27 2.61
CA GLU A 6 9.03 26.43 1.32
C GLU A 6 8.92 25.09 0.57
N PRO A 7 8.69 25.08 -0.75
CA PRO A 7 8.55 23.84 -1.52
C PRO A 7 9.74 22.87 -1.38
N ASP A 8 10.91 23.37 -0.99
CA ASP A 8 12.11 22.59 -0.70
C ASP A 8 11.99 21.72 0.57
N ASP A 9 11.21 22.14 1.58
CA ASP A 9 11.05 21.40 2.85
C ASP A 9 10.32 20.07 2.64
N TYR A 10 9.34 20.05 1.74
CA TYR A 10 8.57 18.85 1.42
C TYR A 10 9.20 18.00 0.32
N LEU A 11 10.08 18.58 -0.51
CA LEU A 11 10.76 17.89 -1.59
C LEU A 11 11.57 16.69 -1.06
N CYS A 12 12.26 16.87 0.06
CA CYS A 12 13.04 15.82 0.71
C CYS A 12 12.15 14.60 1.07
N ILE A 13 10.97 14.85 1.63
CA ILE A 13 10.02 13.80 2.01
C ILE A 13 9.51 13.07 0.78
N VAL A 14 9.18 13.79 -0.30
CA VAL A 14 8.71 13.17 -1.55
C VAL A 14 9.80 12.30 -2.18
N ILE A 15 11.05 12.78 -2.22
CA ILE A 15 12.19 12.01 -2.76
C ILE A 15 12.40 10.75 -1.93
N LEU A 16 12.46 10.88 -0.60
CA LEU A 16 12.64 9.73 0.30
C LEU A 16 11.46 8.75 0.18
N ALA A 17 10.22 9.24 0.20
CA ALA A 17 9.04 8.43 0.00
C ALA A 17 9.05 7.71 -1.36
N GLY A 18 9.57 8.35 -2.41
CA GLY A 18 9.75 7.73 -3.72
C GLY A 18 10.75 6.57 -3.70
N ILE A 19 11.90 6.75 -3.04
CA ILE A 19 12.88 5.68 -2.85
C ILE A 19 12.28 4.53 -2.04
N LEU A 20 11.57 4.85 -0.96
CA LEU A 20 10.88 3.87 -0.12
C LEU A 20 9.76 3.15 -0.87
N ALA A 21 9.04 3.83 -1.76
CA ALA A 21 8.03 3.23 -2.61
C ALA A 21 8.63 2.22 -3.59
N VAL A 22 9.80 2.51 -4.17
CA VAL A 22 10.54 1.53 -5.01
C VAL A 22 10.97 0.32 -4.18
N PHE A 23 11.46 0.53 -2.96
CA PHE A 23 11.79 -0.55 -2.04
C PHE A 23 10.57 -1.43 -1.70
N THR A 24 9.43 -0.81 -1.39
CA THR A 24 8.19 -1.53 -1.10
C THR A 24 7.64 -2.25 -2.33
N ALA A 25 7.74 -1.65 -3.52
CA ALA A 25 7.36 -2.29 -4.79
C ALA A 25 8.18 -3.55 -5.07
N TYR A 26 9.48 -3.54 -4.75
CA TYR A 26 10.30 -4.75 -4.78
C TYR A 26 9.77 -5.83 -3.82
N GLY A 27 9.43 -5.46 -2.58
CA GLY A 27 8.86 -6.38 -1.60
C GLY A 27 7.52 -6.99 -2.05
N ILE A 28 6.64 -6.17 -2.65
CA ILE A 28 5.36 -6.60 -3.24
C ILE A 28 5.61 -7.62 -4.35
N GLY A 29 6.44 -7.28 -5.34
CA GLY A 29 6.72 -8.18 -6.46
C GLY A 29 7.34 -9.50 -6.02
N ALA A 30 8.25 -9.46 -5.04
CA ALA A 30 8.88 -10.68 -4.51
C ALA A 30 7.87 -11.61 -3.80
N ASN A 31 6.88 -11.05 -3.09
CA ASN A 31 5.83 -11.84 -2.45
C ASN A 31 4.80 -12.37 -3.46
N ASP A 32 4.38 -11.52 -4.40
CA ASP A 32 3.24 -11.80 -5.27
C ASP A 32 3.57 -12.71 -6.46
N VAL A 33 4.82 -12.72 -6.94
CA VAL A 33 5.25 -13.66 -8.00
C VAL A 33 5.05 -15.13 -7.57
N ALA A 34 5.30 -15.45 -6.30
CA ALA A 34 5.06 -16.78 -5.76
C ALA A 34 3.55 -17.12 -5.73
N ASN A 35 2.71 -16.13 -5.41
CA ASN A 35 1.26 -16.29 -5.36
C ASN A 35 0.67 -16.59 -6.75
N ALA A 36 1.18 -15.95 -7.81
CA ALA A 36 0.66 -16.11 -9.18
C ALA A 36 1.24 -17.31 -9.94
N PHE A 37 2.54 -17.63 -9.76
CA PHE A 37 3.25 -18.57 -10.65
C PHE A 37 3.72 -19.87 -9.98
N SER A 38 3.52 -20.07 -8.67
CA SER A 38 3.98 -21.28 -7.96
C SER A 38 3.45 -22.59 -8.56
N THR A 39 2.18 -22.63 -8.99
CA THR A 39 1.56 -23.82 -9.62
C THR A 39 2.09 -24.10 -11.03
N SER A 40 2.30 -23.05 -11.82
CA SER A 40 2.82 -23.15 -13.19
C SER A 40 4.29 -23.59 -13.21
N VAL A 41 5.09 -23.07 -12.28
CA VAL A 41 6.49 -23.48 -12.11
C VAL A 41 6.58 -24.87 -11.46
N GLY A 42 5.76 -25.15 -10.44
CA GLY A 42 5.72 -26.44 -9.75
C GLY A 42 5.26 -27.61 -10.65
N SER A 43 4.33 -27.36 -11.58
CA SER A 43 3.90 -28.34 -12.59
C SER A 43 4.89 -28.50 -13.75
N LYS A 44 5.99 -27.73 -13.78
CA LYS A 44 6.96 -27.67 -14.89
C LYS A 44 6.38 -27.19 -16.22
N THR A 45 5.20 -26.57 -16.18
CA THR A 45 4.59 -25.93 -17.36
C THR A 45 5.41 -24.70 -17.79
N LEU A 46 5.92 -23.94 -16.81
CA LEU A 46 6.81 -22.80 -17.03
C LEU A 46 8.12 -22.97 -16.29
N THR A 47 9.21 -22.49 -16.88
CA THR A 47 10.49 -22.34 -16.18
C THR A 47 10.47 -21.10 -15.30
N MET A 48 11.31 -21.06 -14.26
CA MET A 48 11.42 -19.91 -13.35
C MET A 48 11.75 -18.61 -14.10
N ARG A 49 12.61 -18.68 -15.13
CA ARG A 49 12.95 -17.51 -15.95
C ARG A 49 11.75 -16.98 -16.74
N GLN A 50 10.94 -17.88 -17.30
CA GLN A 50 9.72 -17.48 -18.03
C GLN A 50 8.70 -16.85 -17.08
N ALA A 51 8.50 -17.44 -15.90
CA ALA A 51 7.58 -16.91 -14.90
C ALA A 51 7.95 -15.48 -14.46
N VAL A 52 9.25 -15.21 -14.22
CA VAL A 52 9.71 -13.85 -13.87
C VAL A 52 9.48 -12.85 -14.99
N VAL A 53 9.75 -13.23 -16.25
CA VAL A 53 9.52 -12.34 -17.40
C VAL A 53 8.03 -12.04 -17.58
N PHE A 54 7.16 -13.05 -17.50
CA PHE A 54 5.72 -12.85 -17.59
C PHE A 54 5.19 -12.02 -16.43
N ALA A 55 5.62 -12.31 -15.20
CA ALA A 55 5.24 -11.52 -14.03
C ALA A 55 5.63 -10.05 -14.22
N GLY A 56 6.87 -9.74 -14.61
CA GLY A 56 7.31 -8.36 -14.82
C GLY A 56 6.47 -7.60 -15.86
N ILE A 57 6.10 -8.24 -16.97
CA ILE A 57 5.28 -7.61 -18.01
C ILE A 57 3.85 -7.40 -17.53
N PHE A 58 3.20 -8.46 -17.01
CA PHE A 58 1.78 -8.40 -16.66
C PHE A 58 1.51 -7.61 -15.38
N GLU A 59 2.39 -7.66 -14.37
CA GLU A 59 2.31 -6.82 -13.18
C GLU A 59 2.48 -5.34 -13.53
N PHE A 60 3.46 -5.00 -14.38
CA PHE A 60 3.66 -3.62 -14.82
C PHE A 60 2.46 -3.10 -15.61
N LEU A 61 1.95 -3.89 -16.57
CA LEU A 61 0.74 -3.53 -17.31
C LEU A 61 -0.48 -3.41 -16.39
N GLY A 62 -0.60 -4.31 -15.41
CA GLY A 62 -1.65 -4.28 -14.40
C GLY A 62 -1.64 -2.98 -13.60
N ALA A 63 -0.47 -2.60 -13.10
CA ALA A 63 -0.26 -1.34 -12.40
C ALA A 63 -0.63 -0.14 -13.28
N VAL A 64 -0.12 -0.05 -14.51
CA VAL A 64 -0.37 1.11 -15.38
C VAL A 64 -1.85 1.21 -15.83
N LEU A 65 -2.51 0.09 -16.08
CA LEU A 65 -3.86 0.07 -16.66
C LEU A 65 -4.99 0.08 -15.62
N PHE A 66 -4.80 -0.55 -14.44
CA PHE A 66 -5.90 -0.85 -13.51
C PHE A 66 -5.75 -0.24 -12.11
N GLU A 67 -4.68 0.50 -11.82
CA GLU A 67 -4.37 1.05 -10.48
C GLU A 67 -5.44 2.00 -9.89
N SER A 68 -6.23 2.66 -10.75
CA SER A 68 -7.06 3.82 -10.38
C SER A 68 -8.08 3.58 -9.25
N HIS A 69 -8.49 2.34 -8.99
CA HIS A 69 -9.43 2.00 -7.92
C HIS A 69 -8.73 1.80 -6.58
N VAL A 70 -7.62 1.06 -6.57
CA VAL A 70 -6.86 0.72 -5.35
C VAL A 70 -6.28 1.97 -4.70
N VAL A 71 -5.70 2.88 -5.50
CA VAL A 71 -5.15 4.15 -4.99
C VAL A 71 -6.23 5.03 -4.36
N LYS A 72 -7.45 5.04 -4.91
CA LYS A 72 -8.56 5.82 -4.32
C LYS A 72 -8.93 5.29 -2.94
N THR A 73 -8.99 3.97 -2.78
CA THR A 73 -9.31 3.32 -1.51
C THR A 73 -8.20 3.52 -0.49
N VAL A 74 -6.93 3.39 -0.88
CA VAL A 74 -5.78 3.63 0.02
C VAL A 74 -5.69 5.11 0.43
N ARG A 75 -5.91 6.05 -0.50
CA ARG A 75 -5.75 7.48 -0.23
C ARG A 75 -6.88 8.09 0.61
N LYS A 76 -8.12 7.66 0.39
CA LYS A 76 -9.32 8.30 0.98
C LYS A 76 -10.28 7.33 1.67
N GLY A 77 -10.03 6.03 1.58
CA GLY A 77 -10.97 5.02 2.07
C GLY A 77 -10.67 4.52 3.48
N ILE A 78 -9.52 4.87 4.08
CA ILE A 78 -9.10 4.32 5.40
C ILE A 78 -8.83 5.42 6.42
N ALA A 79 -7.99 6.40 6.09
CA ALA A 79 -7.75 7.57 6.93
C ALA A 79 -8.66 8.73 6.48
N ASP A 80 -9.42 9.32 7.41
CA ASP A 80 -10.23 10.50 7.13
C ASP A 80 -9.32 11.73 6.98
N VAL A 81 -9.19 12.21 5.74
CA VAL A 81 -8.34 13.37 5.41
C VAL A 81 -8.83 14.64 6.11
N ASN A 82 -10.13 14.74 6.45
CA ASN A 82 -10.66 15.90 7.16
C ASN A 82 -10.04 16.06 8.56
N CYS A 83 -9.63 14.95 9.19
CA CYS A 83 -8.91 14.98 10.45
C CYS A 83 -7.48 15.54 10.35
N PHE A 84 -6.93 15.71 9.16
CA PHE A 84 -5.55 16.15 8.92
C PHE A 84 -5.47 17.50 8.18
N VAL A 85 -6.60 18.19 7.97
CA VAL A 85 -6.63 19.47 7.22
C VAL A 85 -5.76 20.54 7.89
N ASP A 86 -5.73 20.56 9.22
CA ASP A 86 -4.93 21.51 9.99
C ASP A 86 -3.43 21.16 10.02
N ASP A 87 -3.05 19.93 9.64
CA ASP A 87 -1.69 19.39 9.75
C ASP A 87 -1.44 18.35 8.65
N GLY A 88 -1.38 18.83 7.40
CA GLY A 88 -1.17 17.99 6.23
C GLY A 88 0.24 17.38 6.17
N GLU A 89 1.22 18.03 6.81
CA GLU A 89 2.59 17.54 6.93
C GLU A 89 2.65 16.26 7.77
N LEU A 90 1.90 16.18 8.88
CA LEU A 90 1.77 14.96 9.67
C LEU A 90 1.23 13.79 8.86
N LEU A 91 0.23 14.02 7.99
CA LEU A 91 -0.31 12.98 7.12
C LEU A 91 0.74 12.49 6.12
N MET A 92 1.52 13.40 5.53
CA MET A 92 2.56 13.06 4.56
C MET A 92 3.69 12.24 5.19
N TYR A 93 4.19 12.66 6.36
CA TYR A 93 5.16 11.87 7.14
C TYR A 93 4.59 10.53 7.57
N GLY A 94 3.33 10.50 8.02
CA GLY A 94 2.63 9.28 8.40
C GLY A 94 2.59 8.27 7.26
N MET A 95 2.20 8.69 6.05
CA MET A 95 2.13 7.82 4.87
C MET A 95 3.52 7.34 4.42
N MET A 96 4.55 8.17 4.53
CA MET A 96 5.94 7.74 4.28
C MET A 96 6.35 6.60 5.24
N CYS A 97 6.02 6.72 6.52
CA CYS A 97 6.26 5.67 7.51
C CYS A 97 5.49 4.39 7.20
N VAL A 98 4.23 4.49 6.77
CA VAL A 98 3.43 3.34 6.34
C VAL A 98 4.13 2.60 5.20
N ILE A 99 4.53 3.31 4.14
CA ILE A 99 5.20 2.71 2.98
C ILE A 99 6.46 1.97 3.42
N PHE A 100 7.29 2.58 4.27
CA PHE A 100 8.51 1.95 4.76
C PHE A 100 8.24 0.69 5.58
N VAL A 101 7.33 0.75 6.56
CA VAL A 101 7.02 -0.38 7.43
C VAL A 101 6.40 -1.52 6.63
N THR A 102 5.51 -1.22 5.68
CA THR A 102 4.94 -2.22 4.77
C THR A 102 6.03 -2.88 3.93
N GLY A 103 6.96 -2.11 3.36
CA GLY A 103 8.09 -2.66 2.60
C GLY A 103 8.96 -3.59 3.45
N CYS A 104 9.33 -3.15 4.65
CA CYS A 104 10.11 -3.96 5.60
C CYS A 104 9.38 -5.26 5.95
N TRP A 105 8.08 -5.19 6.24
CA TRP A 105 7.28 -6.37 6.55
C TRP A 105 7.22 -7.35 5.37
N LEU A 106 7.01 -6.86 4.14
CA LEU A 106 6.96 -7.71 2.96
C LEU A 106 8.29 -8.38 2.66
N VAL A 107 9.40 -7.65 2.77
CA VAL A 107 10.74 -8.23 2.58
C VAL A 107 11.03 -9.29 3.65
N LEU A 108 10.67 -9.03 4.91
CA LEU A 108 10.81 -10.00 6.00
C LEU A 108 9.93 -11.24 5.79
N ALA A 109 8.66 -11.06 5.45
CA ALA A 109 7.74 -12.17 5.19
C ALA A 109 8.23 -13.03 4.02
N THR A 110 8.67 -12.41 2.94
CA THR A 110 9.26 -13.10 1.79
C THR A 110 10.55 -13.84 2.16
N ALA A 111 11.40 -13.26 3.02
CA ALA A 111 12.60 -13.94 3.52
C ALA A 111 12.28 -15.18 4.37
N PHE A 112 11.13 -15.18 5.05
CA PHE A 112 10.60 -16.35 5.78
C PHE A 112 9.71 -17.25 4.91
N GLU A 113 9.65 -17.03 3.60
CA GLU A 113 8.82 -17.79 2.65
C GLU A 113 7.32 -17.78 3.01
N LEU A 114 6.87 -16.72 3.69
CA LEU A 114 5.47 -16.55 4.09
C LEU A 114 4.68 -15.82 2.98
N PRO A 115 3.65 -16.45 2.39
CA PRO A 115 2.73 -15.74 1.51
C PRO A 115 1.84 -14.83 2.36
N VAL A 116 1.96 -13.52 2.19
CA VAL A 116 1.24 -12.52 2.99
C VAL A 116 0.48 -11.56 2.10
N SER A 117 -0.64 -11.02 2.59
CA SER A 117 -1.40 -10.04 1.82
C SER A 117 -0.76 -8.65 1.90
N THR A 118 -0.34 -8.13 0.75
CA THR A 118 0.19 -6.77 0.58
C THR A 118 -0.84 -5.71 0.94
N THR A 119 -2.09 -5.88 0.50
CA THR A 119 -3.23 -5.00 0.81
C THR A 119 -3.48 -4.88 2.31
N HIS A 120 -3.58 -6.00 3.03
CA HIS A 120 -3.79 -6.00 4.48
C HIS A 120 -2.61 -5.39 5.23
N SER A 121 -1.38 -5.65 4.76
CA SER A 121 -0.16 -5.09 5.36
C SER A 121 -0.12 -3.56 5.26
N ASN A 122 -0.49 -3.02 4.09
CA ASN A 122 -0.54 -1.57 3.88
C ASN A 122 -1.67 -0.92 4.69
N ILE A 123 -2.87 -1.49 4.65
CA ILE A 123 -4.05 -0.94 5.34
C ILE A 123 -3.89 -1.01 6.86
N GLY A 124 -3.33 -2.10 7.39
CA GLY A 124 -2.96 -2.20 8.80
C GLY A 124 -1.99 -1.10 9.24
N GLY A 125 -1.00 -0.77 8.39
CA GLY A 125 -0.10 0.36 8.62
C GLY A 125 -0.83 1.70 8.66
N ILE A 126 -1.75 1.95 7.73
CA ILE A 126 -2.56 3.20 7.70
C ILE A 126 -3.45 3.31 8.93
N ILE A 127 -4.10 2.22 9.33
CA ILE A 127 -4.93 2.17 10.55
C ILE A 127 -4.06 2.52 11.76
N GLY A 128 -2.91 1.86 11.93
CA GLY A 128 -1.99 2.12 13.02
C GLY A 128 -1.51 3.58 13.06
N MET A 129 -1.04 4.09 11.93
CA MET A 129 -0.60 5.48 11.79
C MET A 129 -1.71 6.47 12.17
N THR A 130 -2.92 6.26 11.63
CA THR A 130 -4.06 7.17 11.87
C THR A 130 -4.50 7.12 13.33
N MET A 131 -4.56 5.93 13.92
CA MET A 131 -4.90 5.76 15.33
C MET A 131 -3.88 6.44 16.25
N THR A 132 -2.59 6.33 15.95
CA THR A 132 -1.54 6.97 16.74
C THR A 132 -1.51 8.49 16.56
N ALA A 133 -1.77 8.99 15.34
CA ALA A 133 -1.66 10.42 15.03
C ALA A 133 -2.89 11.24 15.47
N ARG A 134 -4.12 10.74 15.22
CA ARG A 134 -5.37 11.49 15.43
C ARG A 134 -6.45 10.70 16.18
N GLY A 135 -6.19 9.44 16.54
CA GLY A 135 -7.13 8.59 17.28
C GLY A 135 -8.08 7.78 16.39
N SER A 136 -8.80 6.84 17.01
CA SER A 136 -9.66 5.87 16.31
C SER A 136 -10.83 6.48 15.54
N ARG A 137 -11.27 7.69 15.90
CA ARG A 137 -12.37 8.40 15.22
C ARG A 137 -12.01 8.88 13.82
N CYS A 138 -10.71 9.01 13.53
CA CYS A 138 -10.21 9.43 12.23
C CYS A 138 -9.94 8.25 11.29
N VAL A 139 -10.22 7.02 11.74
CA VAL A 139 -10.22 5.83 10.88
C VAL A 139 -11.65 5.61 10.36
N ILE A 140 -11.79 5.45 9.05
CA ILE A 140 -13.06 5.14 8.40
C ILE A 140 -13.31 3.64 8.57
N TRP A 141 -13.98 3.26 9.65
CA TRP A 141 -14.29 1.85 9.93
C TRP A 141 -15.30 1.28 8.95
N LYS A 142 -16.36 2.04 8.68
CA LYS A 142 -17.42 1.69 7.76
C LYS A 142 -18.06 2.98 7.23
N GLU A 143 -18.22 3.07 5.93
CA GLU A 143 -18.98 4.12 5.25
C GLU A 143 -19.86 3.44 4.19
N ASP A 144 -21.17 3.65 4.23
CA ASP A 144 -22.08 3.10 3.23
C ASP A 144 -22.05 3.97 1.95
N THR A 145 -22.11 3.34 0.78
CA THR A 145 -22.05 4.05 -0.51
C THR A 145 -23.05 3.49 -1.52
N ASP A 146 -23.62 4.35 -2.36
CA ASP A 146 -24.60 3.93 -3.38
C ASP A 146 -23.97 3.30 -4.64
N LYS A 147 -22.63 3.19 -4.66
CA LYS A 147 -21.86 2.63 -5.78
C LYS A 147 -21.32 1.24 -5.42
N PHE A 148 -21.19 0.38 -6.43
CA PHE A 148 -20.75 -1.01 -6.25
C PHE A 148 -19.46 -1.12 -5.40
N SER A 149 -19.42 -2.21 -4.61
CA SER A 149 -18.85 -2.44 -3.27
C SER A 149 -19.76 -2.06 -2.10
N TYR A 150 -20.69 -1.10 -2.25
CA TYR A 150 -21.75 -0.66 -1.29
C TYR A 150 -21.32 -0.26 0.14
N ILE A 151 -20.10 -0.63 0.54
CA ILE A 151 -19.43 -0.36 1.80
C ILE A 151 -18.01 0.06 1.43
N LYS A 152 -17.52 1.09 2.10
CA LYS A 152 -16.14 1.58 2.10
C LYS A 152 -15.61 1.56 3.54
N GLY A 153 -14.32 1.82 3.71
CA GLY A 153 -13.68 1.73 5.01
C GLY A 153 -12.97 0.41 5.23
N VAL A 154 -12.46 0.25 6.44
CA VAL A 154 -11.81 -0.98 6.90
C VAL A 154 -12.73 -2.20 6.70
N ALA A 155 -14.03 -2.05 6.94
CA ALA A 155 -14.99 -3.13 6.75
C ALA A 155 -15.04 -3.68 5.31
N ALA A 156 -14.93 -2.82 4.30
CA ALA A 156 -14.95 -3.25 2.90
C ALA A 156 -13.74 -4.12 2.54
N VAL A 157 -12.59 -3.79 3.13
CA VAL A 157 -11.31 -4.49 2.91
C VAL A 157 -11.29 -5.82 3.63
N VAL A 158 -11.81 -5.87 4.86
CA VAL A 158 -11.89 -7.12 5.64
C VAL A 158 -12.84 -8.13 4.99
N LEU A 159 -13.84 -7.65 4.25
CA LEU A 159 -14.82 -8.50 3.57
C LEU A 159 -14.39 -8.91 2.15
N SER A 160 -13.30 -8.36 1.61
CA SER A 160 -12.76 -8.66 0.27
C SER A 160 -11.63 -9.67 0.31
#